data_AF-A0A9X1BJD1-F1
#
_entry.id   AF-A0A9X1BJD1-F1
#
_cell.length_a   1.000
_cell.length_b   1.000
_cell.length_c   1.000
_cell.angle_alpha   90.00
_cell.angle_beta   90.00
_cell.angle_gamma   90.00
#
_symmetry.space_group_name_H-M   'P 1'
#
loop_
_entity.id
_entity.type
_entity.pdbx_description
1 polymer ?
#
loop_
_entity_poly.entity_id
_entity_poly.type
_entity_poly.pdbx_seq_one_letter_code
_entity_poly.pdbx_strand_id
1 'polypeptide(L)'
;MRKMALVIAVLTLAGCDEGKGVDAQKPQPTVASAPAATTGPQWDVEVRGETPQAVSDLSGWLIEHSFVSSVIRENGKVRILIGPFNSKTEAEAKQAEVTAALTRAKKRNIESLVVEHPTAQ
;
A
#
# COMPACT_ATOMS: atom_id res chain seq x y z
N MET A 1 -0.93 29.60 15.82
CA MET A 1 -1.63 30.07 14.61
C MET A 1 -0.66 30.89 13.76
N ARG A 2 0.06 30.27 12.82
CA ARG A 2 0.83 30.99 11.78
C ARG A 2 0.48 30.36 10.44
N LYS A 3 -0.36 31.06 9.69
CA LYS A 3 -0.83 30.72 8.34
C LYS A 3 0.32 31.01 7.38
N MET A 4 0.87 29.99 6.75
CA MET A 4 1.82 30.14 5.65
C MET A 4 1.03 30.00 4.34
N ALA A 5 0.73 31.13 3.73
CA ALA A 5 0.14 31.20 2.40
C ALA A 5 1.24 30.90 1.38
N LEU A 6 1.09 29.81 0.63
CA LEU A 6 1.98 29.43 -0.47
C LEU A 6 1.34 29.90 -1.77
N VAL A 7 2.00 30.85 -2.43
CA VAL A 7 1.61 31.47 -3.70
C VAL A 7 1.84 30.47 -4.83
N ILE A 8 0.78 30.13 -5.57
CA ILE A 8 0.83 29.30 -6.78
C ILE A 8 1.00 30.24 -7.97
N ALA A 9 2.14 30.15 -8.65
CA ALA A 9 2.36 30.80 -9.93
C ALA A 9 1.81 29.92 -11.06
N VAL A 10 0.72 30.36 -11.69
CA VAL A 10 0.15 29.75 -12.90
C VAL A 10 0.81 30.40 -14.11
N LEU A 11 1.63 29.63 -14.83
CA LEU A 11 2.08 29.97 -16.18
C LEU A 11 0.95 29.68 -17.17
N THR A 12 0.25 30.73 -17.58
CA THR A 12 -0.74 30.70 -18.66
C THR A 12 -0.01 30.69 -20.00
N LEU A 13 0.01 29.55 -20.69
CA LEU A 13 0.37 29.50 -22.10
C LEU A 13 -0.88 29.70 -22.95
N ALA A 14 -0.93 30.84 -23.64
CA ALA A 14 -1.98 31.20 -24.57
C ALA A 14 -1.99 30.23 -25.76
N GLY A 15 -3.16 29.71 -26.09
CA GLY A 15 -3.46 28.99 -27.32
C GLY A 15 -4.91 29.29 -27.69
N CYS A 16 -5.08 30.21 -28.63
CA CYS A 16 -6.31 30.55 -29.32
C CYS A 16 -6.32 29.77 -30.63
N ASP A 17 -7.25 28.84 -30.81
CA ASP A 17 -7.74 28.47 -32.14
C ASP A 17 -9.13 27.81 -32.04
N GLU A 18 -10.00 28.22 -32.95
CA GLU A 18 -11.44 28.03 -33.02
C GLU A 18 -11.75 27.00 -34.11
N GLY A 19 -12.48 25.90 -33.81
CA GLY A 19 -12.98 25.05 -34.90
C GLY A 19 -13.40 23.62 -34.55
N LYS A 20 -14.73 23.40 -34.53
CA LYS A 20 -15.48 22.24 -35.06
C LYS A 20 -15.27 20.83 -34.44
N GLY A 21 -16.39 20.10 -34.35
CA GLY A 21 -16.57 18.79 -33.70
C GLY A 21 -15.60 17.70 -34.13
N VAL A 22 -15.51 16.56 -33.43
CA VAL A 22 -16.58 15.60 -33.18
C VAL A 22 -16.24 14.79 -31.91
N ASP A 23 -17.28 14.25 -31.28
CA ASP A 23 -17.27 13.21 -30.24
C ASP A 23 -16.06 12.25 -30.32
N ALA A 24 -15.20 12.27 -29.29
CA ALA A 24 -14.21 11.24 -29.02
C ALA A 24 -13.87 11.24 -27.52
N GLN A 25 -14.66 10.45 -26.79
CA GLN A 25 -14.38 9.83 -25.50
C GLN A 25 -12.90 9.91 -25.06
N LYS A 26 -12.59 10.90 -24.20
CA LYS A 26 -11.31 10.95 -23.47
C LYS A 26 -11.44 10.02 -22.26
N PRO A 27 -10.50 9.09 -22.02
CA PRO A 27 -10.62 8.10 -20.95
C PRO A 27 -10.83 8.81 -19.62
N GLN A 28 -11.87 8.42 -18.89
CA GLN A 28 -11.94 8.68 -17.45
C GLN A 28 -10.57 8.34 -16.85
N PRO A 29 -9.99 9.19 -15.99
CA PRO A 29 -8.93 8.73 -15.14
C PRO A 29 -9.48 7.50 -14.43
N THR A 30 -8.89 6.34 -14.73
CA THR A 30 -9.18 5.11 -14.04
C THR A 30 -9.03 5.43 -12.57
N VAL A 31 -10.17 5.56 -11.90
CA VAL A 31 -10.20 5.63 -10.45
C VAL A 31 -9.55 4.33 -10.07
N ALA A 32 -8.32 4.40 -9.55
CA ALA A 32 -7.69 3.25 -8.93
C ALA A 32 -8.78 2.66 -8.03
N SER A 33 -9.29 1.48 -8.37
CA SER A 33 -10.35 0.84 -7.61
C SER A 33 -9.90 0.88 -6.17
N ALA A 34 -10.55 1.73 -5.37
CA ALA A 34 -10.50 1.56 -3.94
C ALA A 34 -10.90 0.10 -3.71
N PRO A 35 -10.11 -0.69 -2.97
CA PRO A 35 -10.45 -2.09 -2.74
C PRO A 35 -11.90 -2.12 -2.27
N ALA A 36 -12.73 -2.91 -2.97
CA ALA A 36 -14.14 -3.05 -2.64
C ALA A 36 -14.23 -3.33 -1.15
N ALA A 37 -15.09 -2.59 -0.44
CA ALA A 37 -15.29 -2.78 0.98
C ALA A 37 -15.85 -4.19 1.22
N THR A 38 -14.96 -5.15 1.44
CA THR A 38 -15.32 -6.52 1.83
C THR A 38 -15.99 -6.42 3.20
N THR A 39 -17.28 -6.73 3.28
CA THR A 39 -18.10 -6.72 4.50
C THR A 39 -17.85 -7.97 5.38
N GLY A 40 -16.73 -8.67 5.19
CA GLY A 40 -16.35 -9.88 5.92
C GLY A 40 -15.00 -9.72 6.64
N PRO A 41 -14.64 -10.64 7.55
CA PRO A 41 -13.34 -10.60 8.23
C PRO A 41 -12.21 -10.54 7.20
N GLN A 42 -11.30 -9.60 7.39
CA GLN A 42 -10.14 -9.41 6.52
C GLN A 42 -8.90 -9.96 7.22
N TRP A 43 -7.96 -10.48 6.45
CA TRP A 43 -6.69 -10.98 6.98
C TRP A 43 -5.52 -10.25 6.36
N ASP A 44 -4.51 -9.97 7.15
CA ASP A 44 -3.25 -9.42 6.67
C ASP A 44 -2.10 -10.31 7.13
N VAL A 45 -1.00 -10.28 6.39
CA VAL A 45 0.27 -10.83 6.85
C VAL A 45 1.09 -9.68 7.39
N GLU A 46 1.22 -9.64 8.70
CA GLU A 46 2.09 -8.70 9.37
C GLU A 46 3.54 -9.17 9.31
N VAL A 47 4.43 -8.34 8.78
CA VAL A 47 5.86 -8.59 8.76
C VAL A 47 6.54 -7.60 9.69
N ARG A 48 7.19 -8.12 10.74
CA ARG A 48 7.77 -7.33 11.83
C ARG A 48 9.28 -7.39 11.80
N GLY A 49 9.90 -6.21 11.84
CA GLY A 49 11.31 -6.05 12.20
C GLY A 49 11.46 -5.68 13.66
N GLU A 50 12.54 -6.12 14.30
CA GLU A 50 12.81 -5.85 15.73
C GLU A 50 13.07 -4.36 16.03
N THR A 51 13.56 -3.61 15.03
CA THR A 51 13.88 -2.19 15.16
C THR A 51 13.17 -1.34 14.10
N PRO A 52 12.94 -0.04 14.34
CA PRO A 52 12.37 0.86 13.31
C PRO A 52 13.20 0.91 12.03
N GLN A 53 14.53 0.83 12.12
CA GLN A 53 15.42 0.77 10.96
C GLN A 53 15.20 -0.51 10.15
N ALA A 54 15.00 -1.65 10.84
CA ALA A 54 14.69 -2.91 10.19
C ALA A 54 13.33 -2.86 9.45
N VAL A 55 12.35 -2.10 9.97
CA VAL A 55 11.08 -1.89 9.28
C VAL A 55 11.26 -1.11 7.97
N SER A 56 12.09 -0.04 7.96
CA SER A 56 12.37 0.69 6.72
C SER A 56 13.11 -0.17 5.68
N ASP A 57 14.16 -0.91 6.08
CA ASP A 57 14.87 -1.85 5.19
C ASP A 57 13.93 -2.94 4.65
N LEU A 58 13.09 -3.50 5.53
CA LEU A 58 12.14 -4.54 5.17
C LEU A 58 11.09 -4.03 4.16
N SER A 59 10.59 -2.80 4.33
CA SER A 59 9.64 -2.21 3.39
C SER A 59 10.24 -2.06 1.99
N GLY A 60 11.49 -1.63 1.87
CA GLY A 60 12.21 -1.56 0.60
C GLY A 60 12.40 -2.96 -0.01
N TRP A 61 12.86 -3.91 0.80
CA TRP A 61 13.09 -5.28 0.36
C TRP A 61 11.81 -5.98 -0.14
N LEU A 62 10.67 -5.73 0.51
CA LEU A 62 9.37 -6.26 0.09
C LEU A 62 8.95 -5.71 -1.27
N ILE A 63 9.18 -4.43 -1.54
CA ILE A 63 8.91 -3.80 -2.84
C ILE A 63 9.79 -4.44 -3.93
N GLU A 64 11.09 -4.60 -3.64
CA GLU A 64 12.04 -5.24 -4.57
C GLU A 64 11.64 -6.68 -4.88
N HIS A 65 11.01 -7.38 -3.94
CA HIS A 65 10.51 -8.75 -4.10
C HIS A 65 9.05 -8.84 -4.55
N SER A 66 8.48 -7.73 -5.02
CA SER A 66 7.10 -7.66 -5.55
C SER A 66 6.01 -8.04 -4.53
N PHE A 67 6.27 -7.86 -3.23
CA PHE A 67 5.24 -7.95 -2.20
C PHE A 67 4.58 -6.58 -2.01
N VAL A 68 3.30 -6.50 -2.36
CA VAL A 68 2.49 -5.30 -2.11
C VAL A 68 2.21 -5.21 -0.62
N SER A 69 2.82 -4.22 0.04
CA SER A 69 2.72 -4.03 1.48
C SER A 69 2.32 -2.60 1.85
N SER A 70 1.65 -2.46 2.98
CA SER A 70 1.22 -1.21 3.58
C SER A 70 1.92 -1.01 4.92
N VAL A 71 2.45 0.18 5.16
CA VAL A 71 3.08 0.52 6.45
C VAL A 71 2.08 1.27 7.31
N ILE A 72 1.73 0.72 8.46
CA ILE A 72 0.81 1.35 9.42
C ILE A 72 1.52 1.64 10.75
N ARG A 73 1.00 2.59 11.51
CA ARG A 73 1.40 2.81 12.91
C ARG A 73 0.27 2.35 13.81
N GLU A 74 0.53 1.31 14.60
CA GLU A 74 -0.42 0.76 15.56
C GLU A 74 0.24 0.74 16.95
N ASN A 75 -0.43 1.32 17.95
CA ASN A 75 0.04 1.32 19.34
C ASN A 75 1.46 1.91 19.52
N GLY A 76 1.81 2.92 18.73
CA GLY A 76 3.14 3.55 18.72
C GLY A 76 4.24 2.73 18.02
N LYS A 77 3.92 1.56 17.46
CA LYS A 77 4.84 0.71 16.69
C LYS A 77 4.53 0.80 15.20
N VAL A 78 5.58 0.84 14.38
CA VAL A 78 5.45 0.77 12.93
C VAL A 78 5.34 -0.71 12.54
N ARG A 79 4.33 -1.06 11.75
CA ARG A 79 4.06 -2.42 11.27
C ARG A 79 3.93 -2.41 9.76
N ILE A 80 4.34 -3.51 9.12
CA ILE A 80 4.15 -3.72 7.69
C ILE A 80 3.10 -4.80 7.53
N LEU A 81 2.05 -4.52 6.77
CA LEU A 81 0.97 -5.44 6.45
C LEU A 81 1.02 -5.78 4.97
N ILE A 82 0.79 -7.04 4.61
CA ILE A 82 0.61 -7.50 3.24
C ILE A 82 -0.82 -8.01 3.16
N GLY A 83 -1.62 -7.46 2.24
CA GLY A 83 -3.06 -7.67 2.21
C GLY A 83 -3.81 -6.35 1.93
N PRO A 84 -5.13 -6.29 2.18
CA PRO A 84 -5.93 -7.29 2.89
C PRO A 84 -6.39 -8.47 2.02
N PHE A 85 -6.43 -9.66 2.62
CA PHE A 85 -6.90 -10.92 2.04
C PHE A 85 -8.32 -11.26 2.49
N ASN A 86 -9.09 -11.90 1.59
CA ASN A 86 -10.48 -12.31 1.86
C ASN A 86 -10.60 -13.72 2.47
N SER A 87 -9.49 -14.41 2.71
CA SER A 87 -9.44 -15.79 3.24
C SER A 87 -8.17 -16.03 4.05
N LYS A 88 -8.29 -16.65 5.24
CA LYS A 88 -7.14 -16.98 6.09
C LYS A 88 -6.10 -17.82 5.33
N THR A 89 -6.59 -18.80 4.57
CA THR A 89 -5.75 -19.66 3.73
C THR A 89 -4.94 -18.87 2.70
N GLU A 90 -5.50 -17.80 2.15
CA GLU A 90 -4.82 -16.93 1.19
C GLU A 90 -3.71 -16.10 1.88
N ALA A 91 -4.00 -15.59 3.09
CA ALA A 91 -3.02 -14.92 3.93
C ALA A 91 -1.90 -15.88 4.38
N GLU A 92 -2.22 -17.12 4.78
CA GLU A 92 -1.24 -18.16 5.16
C GLU A 92 -0.36 -18.56 3.97
N ALA A 93 -0.93 -18.67 2.77
CA ALA A 93 -0.15 -18.91 1.55
C ALA A 93 0.84 -17.76 1.29
N LYS A 94 0.40 -16.50 1.41
CA LYS A 94 1.30 -15.35 1.28
C LYS A 94 2.33 -15.25 2.41
N GLN A 95 1.97 -15.60 3.63
CA GLN A 95 2.92 -15.69 4.74
C GLN A 95 4.02 -16.72 4.44
N ALA A 96 3.67 -17.88 3.89
CA ALA A 96 4.64 -18.90 3.52
C ALA A 96 5.59 -18.42 2.42
N GLU A 97 5.06 -17.72 1.39
CA GLU A 97 5.87 -17.12 0.33
C GLU A 97 6.85 -16.07 0.87
N VAL A 98 6.37 -15.15 1.72
CA VAL A 98 7.20 -14.12 2.37
C VAL A 98 8.27 -14.76 3.25
N THR A 99 7.90 -15.73 4.08
CA THR A 99 8.84 -16.45 4.97
C THR A 99 9.90 -17.19 4.18
N ALA A 100 9.52 -17.86 3.09
CA ALA A 100 10.47 -18.54 2.21
C ALA A 100 11.45 -17.54 1.56
N ALA A 101 10.96 -16.39 1.11
CA ALA A 101 11.78 -15.35 0.52
C ALA A 101 12.74 -14.72 1.57
N LEU A 102 12.25 -14.42 2.78
CA LEU A 102 13.07 -13.92 3.90
C LEU A 102 14.16 -14.92 4.30
N THR A 103 13.83 -16.22 4.34
CA THR A 103 14.78 -17.29 4.64
C THR A 103 15.87 -17.37 3.59
N ARG A 104 15.51 -17.30 2.29
CA ARG A 104 16.47 -17.26 1.17
C ARG A 104 17.37 -16.03 1.27
N ALA A 105 16.82 -14.89 1.66
CA ALA A 105 17.55 -13.65 1.91
C ALA A 105 18.34 -13.64 3.24
N LYS A 106 18.30 -14.72 4.03
CA LYS A 106 18.96 -14.85 5.34
C LYS A 106 18.51 -13.80 6.37
N LYS A 107 17.33 -13.20 6.19
CA LYS A 107 16.72 -12.24 7.14
C LYS A 107 16.07 -12.99 8.29
N ARG A 108 16.86 -13.40 9.30
CA ARG A 108 16.42 -14.22 10.45
C ARG A 108 15.86 -13.43 11.64
N ASN A 109 15.94 -12.11 11.59
CA ASN A 109 15.46 -11.18 12.62
C ASN A 109 14.10 -10.57 12.26
N ILE A 110 13.42 -11.17 11.29
CA ILE A 110 12.12 -10.74 10.79
C ILE A 110 11.12 -11.85 11.05
N GLU A 111 9.97 -11.51 11.60
CA GLU A 111 8.86 -12.42 11.83
C GLU A 111 7.70 -12.09 10.90
N SER A 112 6.97 -13.10 10.44
CA SER A 112 5.73 -12.94 9.67
C SER A 112 4.58 -13.62 10.41
N LEU A 113 3.46 -12.93 10.59
CA LEU A 113 2.28 -13.42 11.31
C LEU A 113 1.02 -13.10 10.52
N VAL A 114 0.10 -14.05 10.42
CA VAL A 114 -1.24 -13.77 9.91
C VAL A 114 -2.07 -13.13 11.01
N VAL A 115 -2.62 -11.96 10.73
CA VAL A 115 -3.48 -11.18 11.63
C VAL A 115 -4.87 -11.02 11.03
N GLU A 116 -5.89 -11.14 11.86
CA GLU A 116 -7.28 -10.88 11.47
C GLU A 116 -7.64 -9.45 11.83
N HIS A 117 -8.16 -8.72 10.85
CA HIS A 117 -8.74 -7.41 11.03
C HIS A 117 -10.26 -7.54 11.09
N PRO A 118 -10.89 -7.17 12.22
CA PRO A 118 -12.34 -7.06 12.26
C PRO A 118 -12.74 -5.99 11.24
N THR A 119 -13.74 -6.29 10.41
CA THR A 119 -14.31 -5.32 9.49
C THR A 119 -14.67 -4.08 10.29
N ALA A 120 -14.02 -2.95 10.00
CA ALA A 120 -14.37 -1.67 10.60
C ALA A 120 -15.84 -1.42 10.25
N GLN A 121 -16.71 -1.49 11.27
CA GLN A 121 -18.14 -1.21 11.16
C GLN A 121 -18.38 0.27 10.90
#